data_AF-W4LF25-F1
#
_entry.id   AF-W4LF25-F1
#
_cell.length_a   1.000
_cell.length_b   1.000
_cell.length_c   1.000
_cell.angle_alpha   90.00
_cell.angle_beta   90.00
_cell.angle_gamma   90.00
#
_symmetry.space_group_name_H-M   'P 1'
#
loop_
_entity.id
_entity.type
_entity.pdbx_description
1 polymer ?
#
loop_
_entity_poly.entity_id
_entity_poly.type
_entity_poly.pdbx_seq_one_letter_code
_entity_poly.pdbx_strand_id
1 'polypeptide(L)'
;MKAKRIVSEDPRVQSAVAELQALIRHYYPGAAFEETHGEDPEGTYLMATVDVEDTDDVVDVYIERLLELQIDEGLSIYVVPIRPLEHISVP
;
A
#
# COMPACT_ATOMS: atom_id res chain seq x y z
N MET A 1 17.43 -7.08 -1.93
CA MET A 1 16.50 -7.92 -2.72
C MET A 1 15.91 -7.04 -3.82
N LYS A 2 15.89 -7.47 -5.08
CA LYS A 2 15.24 -6.72 -6.16
C LYS A 2 13.74 -7.04 -6.08
N ALA A 3 12.93 -6.12 -5.57
CA ALA A 3 11.48 -6.25 -5.66
C ALA A 3 11.12 -6.29 -7.16
N LYS A 4 10.62 -7.43 -7.62
CA LYS A 4 10.06 -7.52 -8.97
C LYS A 4 8.66 -6.94 -8.85
N ARG A 5 8.33 -5.93 -9.66
CA ARG A 5 6.94 -5.47 -9.84
C ARG A 5 6.12 -6.65 -10.35
N ILE A 6 5.43 -7.32 -9.45
CA ILE A 6 4.56 -8.46 -9.73
C ILE A 6 3.18 -7.99 -9.32
N VAL A 7 2.35 -7.71 -10.32
CA VAL A 7 0.93 -7.44 -10.13
C VAL A 7 0.24 -8.80 -9.99
N SER A 8 -0.64 -8.93 -8.99
CA SER A 8 -1.43 -10.15 -8.82
C SER A 8 -2.32 -10.37 -10.05
N GLU A 9 -2.46 -11.61 -10.51
CA GLU A 9 -3.38 -11.98 -11.59
C GLU A 9 -4.81 -12.24 -11.07
N ASP A 10 -5.03 -12.28 -9.75
CA ASP A 10 -6.35 -12.45 -9.16
C ASP A 10 -7.18 -11.15 -9.32
N PRO A 11 -8.31 -11.18 -10.04
CA PRO A 11 -9.17 -10.01 -10.24
C PRO A 11 -9.69 -9.39 -8.93
N ARG A 12 -9.89 -10.19 -7.88
CA ARG A 12 -10.34 -9.69 -6.57
C ARG A 12 -9.25 -8.86 -5.92
N VAL A 13 -8.01 -9.34 -5.98
CA VAL A 13 -6.84 -8.63 -5.46
C VAL A 13 -6.61 -7.33 -6.24
N GLN A 14 -6.70 -7.37 -7.57
CA GLN A 14 -6.58 -6.17 -8.40
C GLN A 14 -7.64 -5.11 -8.06
N SER A 15 -8.90 -5.53 -7.88
CA SER A 15 -9.99 -4.64 -7.50
C SER A 15 -9.74 -4.01 -6.13
N ALA A 16 -9.33 -4.82 -5.15
CA ALA A 16 -9.04 -4.36 -3.80
C ALA A 16 -7.83 -3.41 -3.74
N VAL A 17 -6.77 -3.68 -4.50
CA VAL A 17 -5.62 -2.77 -4.62
C VAL A 17 -6.05 -1.44 -5.25
N ALA A 18 -6.84 -1.48 -6.32
CA ALA A 18 -7.34 -0.25 -6.96
C ALA A 18 -8.23 0.57 -6.00
N GLU A 19 -9.05 -0.11 -5.18
CA GLU A 19 -9.86 0.52 -4.15
C GLU A 19 -9.00 1.22 -3.09
N LEU A 20 -7.99 0.53 -2.54
CA LEU A 20 -7.07 1.08 -1.54
C LEU A 20 -6.28 2.27 -2.11
N GLN A 21 -5.81 2.17 -3.36
CA GLN A 21 -5.15 3.30 -4.02
C GLN A 21 -6.10 4.50 -4.18
N ALA A 22 -7.38 4.27 -4.50
CA ALA A 22 -8.36 5.34 -4.64
C ALA A 22 -8.66 6.03 -3.30
N LEU A 23 -8.78 5.25 -2.22
CA LEU A 23 -8.95 5.77 -0.86
C LEU A 23 -7.77 6.66 -0.46
N ILE A 24 -6.54 6.17 -0.62
CA ILE A 24 -5.35 6.95 -0.27
C ILE A 24 -5.24 8.21 -1.14
N ARG A 25 -5.49 8.13 -2.46
CA ARG A 25 -5.46 9.29 -3.36
C ARG A 25 -6.53 10.33 -3.06
N HIS A 26 -7.65 9.95 -2.46
CA HIS A 26 -8.69 10.89 -2.08
C HIS A 26 -8.18 11.91 -1.06
N TYR A 27 -7.39 11.46 -0.08
CA TYR A 27 -6.80 12.30 0.96
C TYR A 27 -5.43 12.85 0.56
N TYR A 28 -4.64 12.06 -0.18
CA TYR A 28 -3.29 12.39 -0.61
C TYR A 28 -3.17 12.28 -2.14
N PRO A 29 -3.59 13.31 -2.91
CA PRO A 29 -3.58 13.26 -4.38
C PRO A 29 -2.19 13.03 -5.00
N GLY A 30 -1.13 13.39 -4.28
CA GLY A 30 0.27 13.19 -4.68
C GLY A 30 0.83 11.79 -4.39
N ALA A 31 0.05 10.88 -3.81
CA ALA A 31 0.52 9.55 -3.46
C ALA A 31 0.93 8.75 -4.71
N ALA A 32 2.13 8.17 -4.64
CA ALA A 32 2.65 7.24 -5.64
C ALA A 32 2.60 5.81 -5.10
N PHE A 33 2.41 4.84 -5.99
CA PHE A 33 2.16 3.45 -5.60
C PHE A 33 3.07 2.49 -6.35
N GLU A 34 3.53 1.47 -5.65
CA GLU A 34 4.23 0.34 -6.22
C GLU A 34 3.69 -0.97 -5.67
N GLU A 35 3.28 -1.85 -6.57
CA GLU A 35 2.82 -3.19 -6.22
C GLU A 35 3.96 -4.19 -6.33
N THR A 36 4.11 -4.99 -5.29
CA THR A 36 5.14 -6.02 -5.18
C THR A 36 4.52 -7.28 -4.59
N HIS A 37 5.12 -8.43 -4.89
CA HIS A 37 4.76 -9.68 -4.22
C HIS A 37 5.76 -9.96 -3.11
N GLY A 38 5.27 -10.26 -1.91
CA GLY A 38 6.09 -10.66 -0.77
C GLY A 38 5.80 -12.11 -0.40
N GLU A 39 6.80 -12.76 0.20
CA GLU A 39 6.76 -14.18 0.55
C GLU A 39 6.58 -14.42 2.07
N ASP A 40 6.67 -13.39 2.91
CA ASP A 40 6.53 -13.49 4.37
C ASP A 40 5.91 -12.23 5.01
N PRO A 41 4.59 -12.24 5.30
CA PRO A 41 3.61 -13.22 4.81
C PRO A 41 3.46 -13.22 3.28
N GLU A 42 3.06 -14.35 2.70
CA GLU A 42 2.80 -14.44 1.26
C GLU A 42 1.61 -13.56 0.87
N GLY A 43 1.80 -12.68 -0.13
CA GLY A 43 0.72 -11.82 -0.62
C GLY A 43 1.16 -10.62 -1.46
N THR A 44 0.20 -9.74 -1.72
CA THR A 44 0.42 -8.51 -2.48
C THR A 44 0.72 -7.36 -1.53
N TYR A 45 1.83 -6.68 -1.76
CA TYR A 45 2.27 -5.52 -1.00
C TYR A 45 2.16 -4.27 -1.86
N LEU A 46 1.35 -3.33 -1.39
CA LEU A 46 1.17 -2.01 -1.96
C LEU A 46 2.02 -1.03 -1.17
N MET A 47 3.15 -0.62 -1.75
CA MET A 47 3.96 0.46 -1.22
C MET A 47 3.33 1.79 -1.62
N ALA A 48 2.94 2.62 -0.64
CA ALA A 48 2.35 3.92 -0.86
C ALA A 48 3.35 5.01 -0.45
N THR A 49 3.99 5.65 -1.43
CA THR A 49 4.85 6.80 -1.16
C THR A 49 3.99 8.04 -1.00
N VAL A 50 3.98 8.60 0.21
CA VAL A 50 3.17 9.77 0.55
C VAL A 50 4.06 10.80 1.24
N ASP A 51 3.95 12.06 0.80
CA ASP A 51 4.66 13.19 1.40
C ASP A 51 3.88 13.72 2.61
N VAL A 52 4.14 13.11 3.77
CA VAL A 52 3.52 13.42 5.07
C VAL A 52 4.57 13.38 6.16
N GLU A 53 4.33 14.13 7.24
CA GLU A 53 5.19 14.10 8.42
C GLU A 53 5.10 12.75 9.13
N ASP A 54 3.88 12.22 9.28
CA ASP A 54 3.60 10.94 9.93
C ASP A 54 2.87 9.99 8.96
N THR A 55 3.39 8.77 8.82
CA THR A 55 2.77 7.74 8.00
C THR A 55 1.57 7.09 8.68
N ASP A 56 1.46 7.21 10.00
CA ASP A 56 0.32 6.66 10.76
C ASP A 56 -1.00 7.36 10.36
N ASP A 57 -0.96 8.66 10.06
CA ASP A 57 -2.11 9.39 9.50
C ASP A 57 -2.61 8.78 8.18
N VAL A 58 -1.71 8.21 7.38
CA VAL A 58 -2.06 7.54 6.13
C VAL A 58 -2.69 6.18 6.42
N VAL A 59 -2.24 5.47 7.46
CA VAL A 59 -2.81 4.18 7.87
C VAL A 59 -4.27 4.34 8.25
N ASP A 60 -4.60 5.37 9.02
CA ASP A 60 -5.97 5.64 9.47
C ASP A 60 -6.97 5.82 8.31
N VAL A 61 -6.51 6.24 7.13
CA VAL A 61 -7.34 6.40 5.93
C VAL A 61 -7.84 5.07 5.36
N TYR A 62 -7.06 3.99 5.46
CA TYR A 62 -7.35 2.73 4.78
C TYR A 62 -7.45 1.52 5.71
N ILE A 63 -7.09 1.64 6.99
CA ILE A 63 -6.93 0.50 7.90
C ILE A 63 -8.22 -0.30 8.09
N GLU A 64 -9.37 0.36 8.25
CA GLU A 64 -10.65 -0.33 8.41
C GLU A 64 -10.96 -1.17 7.17
N ARG A 65 -10.83 -0.59 5.98
CA ARG A 65 -11.08 -1.30 4.72
C ARG A 65 -10.08 -2.42 4.47
N LEU A 66 -8.81 -2.20 4.80
CA LEU A 66 -7.77 -3.23 4.69
C LEU A 66 -8.08 -4.43 5.58
N LEU A 67 -8.55 -4.21 6.81
CA LEU A 67 -8.93 -5.27 7.72
C LEU A 67 -10.14 -6.07 7.22
N GLU A 68 -11.17 -5.43 6.66
CA GLU A 68 -12.29 -6.13 6.02
C GLU A 68 -11.81 -7.02 4.87
N LEU A 69 -10.94 -6.50 4.01
CA LEU A 69 -10.37 -7.25 2.88
C LEU A 69 -9.59 -8.48 3.35
N GLN A 70 -8.83 -8.37 4.46
CA GLN A 70 -8.05 -9.47 4.99
C GLN A 70 -8.89 -10.49 5.79
N ILE A 71 -9.79 -10.02 6.65
CA ILE A 71 -10.52 -10.86 7.60
C ILE A 71 -11.77 -11.46 6.95
N ASP A 72 -12.61 -10.62 6.34
CA ASP A 72 -13.91 -11.05 5.82
C ASP A 72 -13.78 -11.62 4.41
N GLU A 73 -12.95 -11.00 3.57
CA GLU A 73 -12.79 -11.41 2.18
C GLU A 73 -11.64 -12.40 1.94
N GLY A 74 -10.75 -12.56 2.94
CA GLY A 74 -9.63 -13.50 2.93
C GLY A 74 -8.49 -13.13 1.97
N LEU A 75 -8.32 -11.84 1.65
CA LEU A 75 -7.32 -11.37 0.70
C LEU A 75 -6.00 -11.00 1.38
N SER A 76 -4.91 -11.66 0.97
CA SER A 76 -3.55 -11.37 1.43
C SER A 76 -3.00 -10.12 0.77
N ILE A 77 -3.50 -8.95 1.17
CA ILE A 77 -3.06 -7.63 0.71
C ILE A 77 -2.49 -6.87 1.89
N TYR A 78 -1.36 -6.19 1.69
CA TYR A 78 -0.67 -5.42 2.70
C TYR A 78 -0.35 -4.04 2.14
N VAL A 79 -0.50 -2.99 2.95
CA VAL A 79 -0.16 -1.62 2.55
C VAL A 79 0.97 -1.12 3.43
N VAL A 80 2.01 -0.59 2.80
CA VAL A 80 3.18 -0.04 3.49
C VAL A 80 3.34 1.42 3.09
N PRO A 81 2.89 2.36 3.93
CA PRO A 81 3.11 3.78 3.68
C PRO A 81 4.58 4.10 3.95
N ILE A 82 5.21 4.81 3.02
CA ILE A 82 6.60 5.24 3.12
C ILE A 82 6.70 6.72 2.79
N ARG A 83 7.62 7.41 3.46
CA ARG A 83 7.97 8.79 3.11
C ARG A 83 8.98 8.80 1.96
N PRO A 84 8.92 9.79 1.05
CA PRO A 84 9.94 9.96 0.03
C PRO A 84 11.32 10.16 0.66
N LEU A 85 12.35 9.56 0.06
CA LEU A 85 13.73 9.58 0.56
C LEU A 85 14.42 10.95 0.49
N GLU A 86 13.75 11.99 -0.01
CA GLU A 86 14.32 13.34 -0.21
C GLU A 86 14.68 14.05 1.12
N HIS A 87 14.38 13.46 2.28
CA HIS A 87 14.81 13.94 3.60
C HIS A 87 15.88 13.08 4.28
N ILE A 88 16.95 12.73 3.56
CA ILE A 88 18.23 12.40 4.20
C ILE A 88 19.21 13.55 3.92
N SER A 89 19.09 14.64 4.68
CA SER A 89 20.21 15.56 4.86
C SER A 89 21.28 14.82 5.66
N VAL A 90 22.22 14.20 4.95
CA VAL A 90 23.46 13.73 5.57
C VAL A 90 24.22 15.00 6.01
N PRO A 91 24.59 15.14 7.29
CA PRO A 91 25.37 16.28 7.77
C PRO A 91 26.77 16.35 7.17
#